data_AF-A0A9N7MQU4-F1
#
_entry.id   AF-A0A9N7MQU4-F1
#
_cell.length_a   1.000
_cell.length_b   1.000
_cell.length_c   1.000
_cell.angle_alpha   90.00
_cell.angle_beta   90.00
_cell.angle_gamma   90.00
#
_symmetry.space_group_name_H-M   'P 1'
#
loop_
_entity.id
_entity.type
_entity.pdbx_description
1 polymer ?
#
loop_
_entity_poly.entity_id
_entity_poly.type
_entity_poly.pdbx_seq_one_letter_code
_entity_poly.pdbx_strand_id
1 'polypeptide(L)'
;IAHMKKEIDAIRAKDIAQGGLTQGQQTQIARNEQRISQIMEELENLEETLNESIRESLGARGKLSHGKKGAIDDDEQDYLSNDDEFYNRTKKSSKHKPGEKQSVETADSLLDKKDALTKQIQDKEKLLLEDGEAVEPNEVAEAGDALDAYMSAVSSQL
;
A
#
# COMPACT_ATOMS: atom_id res chain seq x y z
N ILE A 1 4.82 -5.16 -10.59
CA ILE A 1 4.91 -6.47 -11.30
C ILE A 1 4.33 -6.41 -12.71
N ALA A 2 3.08 -5.95 -12.91
CA ALA A 2 2.41 -5.96 -14.22
C ALA A 2 3.21 -5.27 -15.36
N HIS A 3 3.81 -4.10 -15.09
CA HIS A 3 4.66 -3.42 -16.07
C HIS A 3 5.87 -4.26 -16.51
N MET A 4 6.59 -4.89 -15.56
CA MET A 4 7.75 -5.72 -15.86
C MET A 4 7.36 -6.98 -16.64
N LYS A 5 6.20 -7.58 -16.34
CA LYS A 5 5.64 -8.70 -17.14
C LYS A 5 5.33 -8.25 -18.57
N LYS A 6 4.65 -7.11 -18.74
CA LYS A 6 4.35 -6.56 -20.06
C LYS A 6 5.60 -6.22 -20.87
N GLU A 7 6.66 -5.73 -20.23
CA GLU A 7 7.97 -5.49 -20.86
C GLU A 7 8.61 -6.81 -21.32
N ILE A 8 8.65 -7.83 -20.46
CA ILE A 8 9.17 -9.16 -20.83
C ILE A 8 8.39 -9.74 -22.01
N ASP A 9 7.05 -9.67 -21.98
CA ASP A 9 6.20 -10.20 -23.05
C ASP A 9 6.42 -9.46 -24.37
N ALA A 10 6.56 -8.13 -24.32
CA ALA A 10 6.88 -7.32 -25.50
C ALA A 10 8.27 -7.66 -26.07
N ILE A 11 9.26 -7.94 -25.23
CA ILE A 11 10.61 -8.35 -25.66
C ILE A 11 10.57 -9.76 -26.26
N ARG A 12 9.86 -10.71 -25.64
CA ARG A 12 9.69 -12.08 -26.16
C ARG A 12 8.94 -12.11 -27.48
N ALA A 13 7.96 -11.23 -27.69
CA ALA A 13 7.29 -11.10 -28.99
C ALA A 13 8.26 -10.66 -30.11
N LYS A 14 9.28 -9.86 -29.79
CA LYS A 14 10.31 -9.43 -30.76
C LYS A 14 11.26 -10.55 -31.15
N ASP A 15 11.50 -11.53 -30.27
CA ASP A 15 12.31 -12.72 -30.56
C ASP A 15 11.81 -13.47 -31.79
N ILE A 16 10.48 -13.68 -31.85
CA ILE A 16 9.79 -14.34 -32.96
C ILE A 16 9.86 -13.52 -34.25
N ALA A 17 9.78 -12.19 -34.14
CA ALA A 17 9.73 -11.29 -35.30
C ALA A 17 11.10 -11.03 -35.94
N GLN A 18 12.18 -11.03 -35.16
CA GLN A 18 13.50 -10.60 -35.61
C GLN A 18 14.54 -11.73 -35.72
N GLY A 19 14.13 -12.98 -35.45
CA GLY A 19 14.97 -14.17 -35.61
C GLY A 19 15.93 -14.42 -34.45
N GLY A 20 15.60 -13.95 -33.25
CA GLY A 20 16.45 -14.11 -32.07
C GLY A 20 16.46 -12.88 -31.16
N LEU A 21 16.60 -13.13 -29.86
CA LEU A 21 16.72 -12.10 -28.84
C LEU A 21 18.18 -11.65 -28.67
N THR A 22 18.41 -10.32 -28.62
CA THR A 22 19.75 -9.77 -28.37
C THR A 22 20.21 -10.04 -26.93
N GLN A 23 21.53 -10.10 -26.70
CA GLN A 23 22.09 -10.33 -25.35
C GLN A 23 21.62 -9.28 -24.32
N GLY A 24 21.49 -8.01 -24.73
CA GLY A 24 20.98 -6.94 -23.87
C GLY A 24 19.52 -7.17 -23.47
N GLN A 25 18.69 -7.61 -24.42
CA GLN A 25 17.29 -7.97 -24.16
C GLN A 25 17.17 -9.20 -23.25
N GLN A 26 18.00 -10.23 -23.46
CA GLN A 26 18.07 -11.39 -22.55
C GLN A 26 18.43 -10.98 -21.12
N THR A 27 19.40 -10.08 -20.97
CA THR A 27 19.82 -9.55 -19.66
C THR A 27 18.69 -8.77 -19.00
N GLN A 28 17.94 -7.97 -19.78
CA GLN A 28 16.82 -7.19 -19.27
C GLN A 28 15.66 -8.10 -18.83
N ILE A 29 15.34 -9.14 -19.60
CA ILE A 29 14.37 -10.16 -19.20
C ILE A 29 14.80 -10.81 -17.88
N ALA A 30 16.03 -11.33 -17.80
CA ALA A 30 16.52 -12.01 -16.61
C ALA A 30 16.48 -11.11 -15.36
N ARG A 31 16.88 -9.83 -15.51
CA ARG A 31 16.81 -8.85 -14.42
C ARG A 31 15.36 -8.60 -13.97
N ASN A 32 14.44 -8.43 -14.91
CA ASN A 32 13.04 -8.19 -14.59
C ASN A 32 12.39 -9.43 -13.96
N GLU A 33 12.70 -10.63 -14.44
CA GLU A 33 12.26 -11.89 -13.85
C GLU A 33 12.76 -12.02 -12.41
N GLN A 34 14.04 -11.77 -12.15
CA GLN A 34 14.60 -11.79 -10.81
C GLN A 34 13.90 -10.79 -9.88
N ARG A 35 13.67 -9.55 -10.34
CA ARG A 35 12.95 -8.54 -9.56
C ARG A 35 11.50 -8.95 -9.28
N ILE A 36 10.81 -9.59 -10.23
CA ILE A 36 9.46 -10.09 -10.02
C ILE A 36 9.48 -11.16 -8.92
N SER A 37 10.41 -12.12 -8.97
CA SER A 37 10.51 -13.17 -7.95
C SER A 37 10.77 -12.60 -6.55
N GLN A 38 11.67 -11.63 -6.42
CA GLN A 38 11.93 -10.96 -5.14
C GLN A 38 10.69 -10.28 -4.56
N ILE A 39 9.95 -9.52 -5.39
CA ILE A 39 8.73 -8.85 -4.93
C ILE A 39 7.64 -9.86 -4.55
N MET A 40 7.54 -10.99 -5.25
CA MET A 40 6.59 -12.06 -4.91
C MET A 40 6.93 -12.70 -3.55
N GLU A 41 8.20 -13.00 -3.30
CA GLU A 41 8.67 -13.53 -2.02
C GLU A 41 8.43 -12.54 -0.87
N GLU A 42 8.71 -11.25 -1.08
CA GLU A 42 8.40 -10.21 -0.09
C GLU A 42 6.89 -10.11 0.22
N LEU A 43 6.03 -10.27 -0.79
CA LEU A 43 4.58 -10.31 -0.59
C LEU A 43 4.16 -11.53 0.22
N GLU A 44 4.68 -12.72 -0.10
CA GLU A 44 4.41 -13.95 0.67
C GLU A 44 4.84 -13.81 2.14
N ASN A 45 6.01 -13.23 2.39
CA ASN A 45 6.50 -12.96 3.75
C ASN A 45 5.60 -11.97 4.52
N LEU A 46 5.11 -10.92 3.84
CA LEU A 46 4.19 -9.96 4.44
C LEU A 46 2.81 -10.58 4.70
N GLU A 47 2.33 -11.46 3.83
CA GLU A 47 1.11 -12.23 4.02
C GLU A 47 1.22 -13.20 5.20
N GLU A 48 2.35 -13.88 5.35
CA GLU A 48 2.63 -14.72 6.52
C GLU A 48 2.62 -13.89 7.81
N THR A 49 3.32 -12.74 7.81
CA THR A 49 3.37 -11.83 8.96
C THR A 49 1.99 -11.31 9.33
N LEU A 50 1.17 -10.95 8.33
CA LEU A 50 -0.20 -10.51 8.55
C LEU A 50 -1.07 -11.63 9.12
N ASN A 51 -0.95 -12.85 8.59
CA ASN A 51 -1.68 -14.00 9.08
C ASN A 51 -1.31 -14.33 10.52
N GLU A 52 -0.04 -14.23 10.89
CA GLU A 52 0.42 -14.40 12.27
C GLU A 52 -0.17 -13.30 13.17
N SER A 53 -0.14 -12.04 12.73
CA SER A 53 -0.75 -10.92 13.46
C SER A 53 -2.27 -11.09 13.66
N ILE A 54 -2.98 -11.59 12.64
CA ILE A 54 -4.41 -11.90 12.74
C ILE A 54 -4.64 -13.02 13.76
N ARG A 55 -3.87 -14.11 13.70
CA ARG A 55 -3.95 -15.22 14.66
C ARG A 55 -3.65 -14.77 16.08
N GLU A 56 -2.62 -13.96 16.27
CA GLU A 56 -2.27 -13.36 17.55
C GLU A 56 -3.41 -12.48 18.07
N SER A 57 -3.98 -11.62 17.22
CA SER A 57 -5.07 -10.70 17.60
C SER A 57 -6.38 -11.43 17.95
N LEU A 58 -6.70 -12.53 17.27
CA LEU A 58 -7.85 -13.38 17.57
C LEU A 58 -7.59 -14.27 18.79
N GLY A 59 -6.39 -14.83 18.92
CA GLY A 59 -5.95 -15.63 20.06
C GLY A 59 -5.92 -14.84 21.38
N ALA A 60 -5.61 -13.55 21.32
CA ALA A 60 -5.63 -12.65 22.48
C ALA A 60 -7.06 -12.29 22.94
N ARG A 61 -8.05 -12.29 22.05
CA ARG A 61 -9.46 -11.98 22.38
C ARG A 61 -10.28 -13.20 22.83
N GLY A 62 -9.82 -14.43 22.56
CA GLY A 62 -10.55 -15.67 22.86
C GLY A 62 -10.49 -16.17 24.31
N LYS A 63 -9.67 -15.59 25.20
CA LYS A 63 -9.50 -16.07 26.59
C LYS A 63 -10.36 -15.36 27.65
N LEU A 64 -11.30 -14.52 27.25
CA LEU A 64 -12.17 -13.78 28.17
C LEU A 64 -13.64 -14.21 28.08
N SER A 65 -13.93 -15.51 28.14
CA SER A 65 -15.27 -15.99 28.52
C SER A 65 -15.27 -17.45 28.98
N HIS A 66 -15.13 -17.70 30.27
CA HIS A 66 -16.23 -18.29 31.04
C HIS A 66 -15.95 -18.26 32.54
N GLY A 67 -16.82 -17.57 33.28
CA GLY A 67 -16.85 -17.66 34.73
C GLY A 67 -17.54 -18.94 35.24
N LYS A 68 -16.98 -19.44 36.34
CA LYS A 68 -17.65 -19.91 37.58
C LYS A 68 -17.88 -21.43 37.81
N LYS A 69 -17.22 -21.89 38.89
CA LYS A 69 -17.54 -22.92 39.92
C LYS A 69 -17.15 -24.39 39.69
N GLY A 70 -16.24 -24.89 40.55
CA GLY A 70 -16.10 -26.31 40.90
C GLY A 70 -14.80 -26.69 41.62
N ALA A 71 -14.81 -26.62 42.96
CA ALA A 71 -14.03 -27.37 43.97
C ALA A 71 -12.64 -28.01 43.66
N ILE A 72 -11.61 -27.56 44.39
CA ILE A 72 -10.54 -28.35 45.06
C ILE A 72 -9.65 -27.32 45.79
N ASP A 73 -9.80 -27.18 47.10
CA ASP A 73 -9.06 -27.86 48.18
C ASP A 73 -7.72 -27.18 48.48
N ASP A 74 -7.49 -27.10 49.78
CA ASP A 74 -6.46 -26.41 50.56
C ASP A 74 -5.04 -26.47 49.97
N ASP A 75 -4.39 -25.32 49.79
CA ASP A 75 -3.10 -25.05 50.42
C ASP A 75 -2.55 -23.68 50.00
N GLU A 76 -2.20 -22.92 51.02
CA GLU A 76 -1.46 -21.67 51.03
C GLU A 76 -0.34 -21.65 49.98
N GLN A 77 -0.42 -20.77 48.97
CA GLN A 77 0.73 -19.97 48.54
C GLN A 77 0.27 -18.62 47.96
N ASP A 78 0.47 -17.63 48.81
CA ASP A 78 0.29 -16.20 48.67
C ASP A 78 1.26 -15.61 47.62
N TYR A 79 1.07 -15.96 46.35
CA TYR A 79 1.74 -15.31 45.20
C TYR A 79 0.76 -14.56 44.31
N LEU A 80 -0.13 -13.77 44.91
CA LEU A 80 -0.77 -12.67 44.21
C LEU A 80 0.25 -11.54 44.04
N SER A 81 1.27 -11.79 43.21
CA SER A 81 2.21 -10.77 42.76
C SER A 81 1.44 -9.79 41.89
N ASN A 82 0.94 -8.72 42.52
CA ASN A 82 0.30 -7.58 41.89
C ASN A 82 1.33 -6.71 41.13
N ASP A 83 2.28 -7.36 40.44
CA ASP A 83 3.38 -6.76 39.67
C ASP A 83 3.03 -6.61 38.17
N ASP A 84 1.76 -6.79 37.82
CA ASP A 84 1.25 -6.54 36.46
C ASP A 84 0.89 -5.06 36.23
N GLU A 85 1.32 -4.17 37.12
CA GLU A 85 1.16 -2.73 36.96
C GLU A 85 2.12 -2.15 35.89
N PHE A 86 3.20 -2.87 35.56
CA PHE A 86 4.21 -2.44 34.59
C PHE A 86 3.66 -2.32 33.16
N TYR A 87 2.75 -3.21 32.75
CA TYR A 87 2.13 -3.18 31.41
C TYR A 87 0.80 -2.44 31.34
N ASN A 88 0.34 -1.87 32.46
CA ASN A 88 -0.96 -1.22 32.53
C ASN A 88 -0.96 0.20 31.92
N ARG A 89 -0.86 0.27 30.59
CA ARG A 89 -0.94 1.52 29.81
C ARG A 89 -2.29 2.23 29.90
N THR A 90 -3.34 1.58 30.42
CA THR A 90 -4.67 2.20 30.58
C THR A 90 -4.73 3.17 31.77
N LYS A 91 -3.83 3.02 32.76
CA LYS A 91 -3.63 4.00 33.84
C LYS A 91 -2.68 5.13 33.40
N LYS A 92 -2.91 5.72 32.22
CA LYS A 92 -2.16 6.92 31.84
C LYS A 92 -2.72 8.08 32.66
N SER A 93 -1.96 8.57 33.65
CA SER A 93 -2.22 9.89 34.22
C SER A 93 -2.37 10.87 33.06
N SER A 94 -3.47 11.62 33.03
CA SER A 94 -3.80 12.61 32.01
C SER A 94 -2.86 13.80 32.08
N LYS A 95 -1.57 13.58 31.79
CA LYS A 95 -0.64 14.65 31.46
C LYS A 95 -0.97 15.08 30.03
N HIS A 96 -2.01 15.90 29.90
CA HIS A 96 -2.21 16.70 28.71
C HIS A 96 -0.91 17.45 28.42
N LYS A 97 -0.28 17.17 27.27
CA LYS A 97 0.72 18.08 26.71
C LYS A 97 0.01 19.40 26.43
N PRO A 98 0.44 20.54 26.99
CA PRO A 98 -0.15 21.83 26.65
C PRO A 98 0.30 22.18 25.23
N GLY A 99 -0.56 21.97 24.23
CA GLY A 99 -0.25 22.44 22.87
C GLY A 99 -1.03 21.80 21.74
N GLU A 100 -1.58 20.60 21.91
CA GLU A 100 -2.39 19.98 20.86
C GLU A 100 -3.85 20.33 21.13
N LYS A 101 -4.40 21.25 20.34
CA LYS A 101 -5.83 21.56 20.34
C LYS A 101 -6.56 20.29 19.88
N GLN A 102 -6.87 19.40 20.80
CA GLN A 102 -7.86 18.35 20.61
C GLN A 102 -9.20 19.07 20.51
N SER A 103 -9.50 19.62 19.33
CA SER A 103 -10.86 20.01 18.98
C SER A 103 -11.68 18.72 19.02
N VAL A 104 -12.44 18.55 20.11
CA VAL A 104 -13.34 17.42 20.28
C VAL A 104 -14.37 17.51 19.16
N GLU A 105 -14.22 16.66 18.15
CA GLU A 105 -15.11 16.65 17.00
C GLU A 105 -16.44 16.03 17.43
N THR A 106 -17.51 16.81 17.35
CA THR A 106 -18.86 16.34 17.60
C THR A 106 -19.35 15.53 16.41
N ALA A 107 -20.38 14.69 16.61
CA ALA A 107 -21.00 13.92 15.53
C ALA A 107 -21.43 14.81 14.36
N ASP A 108 -21.96 16.00 14.66
CA ASP A 108 -22.37 16.99 13.66
C ASP A 108 -21.16 17.51 12.86
N SER A 109 -20.04 17.83 13.53
CA SER A 109 -18.82 18.26 12.85
C SER A 109 -18.24 17.17 11.93
N LEU A 110 -18.40 15.90 12.29
CA LEU A 110 -17.96 14.79 11.44
C LEU A 110 -18.88 14.62 10.22
N LEU A 111 -20.18 14.83 10.37
CA LEU A 111 -21.14 14.77 9.27
C LEU A 111 -20.88 15.90 8.25
N ASP A 112 -20.69 17.13 8.73
CA ASP A 112 -20.38 18.28 7.87
C ASP A 112 -19.09 18.06 7.06
N LYS A 113 -18.05 17.49 7.70
CA LYS A 113 -16.79 17.16 7.03
C LYS A 113 -16.96 16.07 5.98
N LYS A 114 -17.76 15.05 6.28
CA LYS A 114 -18.06 13.97 5.33
C LYS A 114 -18.76 14.54 4.09
N ASP A 115 -19.73 15.41 4.27
CA ASP A 115 -20.49 16.00 3.16
C ASP A 115 -19.59 16.92 2.33
N ALA A 116 -18.74 17.73 2.98
CA ALA A 116 -17.74 18.56 2.30
C ALA A 116 -16.74 17.73 1.48
N LEU A 117 -16.23 16.62 2.03
CA LEU A 117 -15.32 15.72 1.32
C LEU A 117 -16.00 15.02 0.15
N THR A 118 -17.25 14.59 0.33
CA THR A 118 -18.04 13.94 -0.73
C THR A 118 -18.23 14.89 -1.90
N LYS A 119 -18.55 16.16 -1.63
CA LYS A 119 -18.65 17.19 -2.66
C LYS A 119 -17.32 17.40 -3.41
N GLN A 120 -16.21 17.49 -2.69
CA GLN A 120 -14.89 17.64 -3.32
C GLN A 120 -14.50 16.45 -4.21
N ILE A 121 -14.89 15.23 -3.84
CA ILE A 121 -14.68 14.04 -4.66
C ILE A 121 -15.47 14.17 -5.95
N GLN A 122 -16.77 14.47 -5.86
CA GLN A 122 -17.62 14.64 -7.04
C GLN A 122 -17.14 15.77 -7.97
N ASP A 123 -16.72 16.90 -7.40
CA ASP A 123 -16.18 18.03 -8.18
C ASP A 123 -14.90 17.62 -8.93
N LYS A 124 -14.01 16.84 -8.28
CA LYS A 124 -12.78 16.32 -8.92
C LYS A 124 -13.07 15.26 -9.97
N GLU A 125 -14.02 14.35 -9.72
CA GLU A 125 -14.45 13.37 -10.70
C GLU A 125 -15.01 14.04 -11.96
N LYS A 126 -15.82 15.10 -11.78
CA LYS A 126 -16.33 15.92 -12.89
C LYS A 126 -15.20 16.59 -13.67
N LEU A 127 -14.20 17.15 -12.98
CA LEU A 127 -13.03 17.75 -13.63
C LEU A 127 -12.24 16.71 -14.47
N LEU A 128 -12.05 15.50 -13.94
CA LEU A 128 -11.36 14.42 -14.67
C LEU A 128 -12.14 13.95 -15.90
N LEU A 129 -13.48 13.99 -15.85
CA LEU A 129 -14.34 13.70 -17.00
C LEU A 129 -14.27 14.81 -18.04
N GLU A 130 -14.29 16.08 -17.62
CA GLU A 130 -14.17 17.25 -18.51
C GLU A 130 -12.79 17.34 -19.18
N ASP A 131 -11.70 17.03 -18.46
CA ASP A 131 -10.34 16.97 -19.02
C ASP A 131 -10.13 15.73 -19.92
N GLY A 132 -10.93 14.67 -19.72
CA GLY A 132 -10.89 13.44 -20.53
C GLY A 132 -11.57 13.57 -21.91
N GLU A 133 -12.44 14.56 -22.11
CA GLU A 133 -13.09 14.84 -23.40
C GLU A 133 -12.29 15.76 -24.33
N ALA A 134 -11.19 16.37 -23.88
CA ALA A 134 -10.37 17.29 -24.67
C ALA A 134 -9.21 16.63 -25.45
N VAL A 135 -9.21 15.29 -25.61
CA VAL A 135 -8.24 14.58 -26.46
C VAL A 135 -8.94 14.14 -27.75
N GLU A 136 -9.16 15.11 -28.63
CA GLU A 136 -9.45 14.88 -30.05
C GLU A 136 -8.35 14.01 -30.69
N PRO A 137 -8.68 13.00 -31.51
CA PRO A 137 -7.71 12.20 -32.22
C PRO A 137 -7.22 13.01 -33.43
N ASN A 138 -6.18 13.82 -33.25
CA ASN A 138 -5.62 14.56 -34.37
C ASN A 138 -4.75 13.64 -35.23
N GLU A 139 -5.25 13.38 -36.43
CA GLU A 139 -4.59 12.64 -37.50
C GLU A 139 -3.25 13.29 -37.87
N VAL A 140 -2.22 12.44 -37.97
CA VAL A 140 -1.03 12.53 -38.83
C VAL A 140 -0.63 13.94 -39.30
N ALA A 141 0.35 14.54 -38.61
CA ALA A 141 1.33 15.38 -39.26
C ALA A 141 2.72 14.96 -38.78
N GLU A 142 3.50 14.51 -39.74
CA GLU A 142 4.92 14.15 -39.72
C GLU A 142 5.77 15.40 -39.38
N ALA A 143 5.62 15.91 -38.17
CA ALA A 143 6.50 16.88 -37.56
C ALA A 143 6.91 16.27 -36.22
N GLY A 144 8.16 15.83 -36.16
CA GLY A 144 8.71 15.07 -35.04
C GLY A 144 8.31 15.65 -33.69
N ASP A 145 8.05 14.75 -32.75
CA ASP A 145 7.83 15.06 -31.35
C ASP A 145 8.90 16.06 -30.85
N ALA A 146 8.58 16.89 -29.86
CA ALA A 146 9.51 17.85 -29.29
C ALA A 146 10.84 17.17 -28.87
N LEU A 147 10.75 15.90 -28.48
CA LEU A 147 11.90 15.03 -28.23
C LEU A 147 12.72 14.68 -29.49
N ASP A 148 12.07 14.38 -30.62
CA ASP A 148 12.75 14.10 -31.90
C ASP A 148 13.47 15.35 -32.45
N ALA A 149 12.88 16.53 -32.28
CA ALA A 149 13.52 17.79 -32.64
C ALA A 149 14.79 18.04 -31.81
N TYR A 150 14.72 17.79 -30.49
CA TYR A 150 15.87 17.91 -29.60
C TYR A 150 16.96 16.88 -29.92
N MET A 151 16.59 15.62 -30.15
CA MET A 151 17.51 14.55 -30.51
C MET A 151 18.22 14.81 -31.85
N SER A 152 17.49 15.33 -32.84
CA SER A 152 18.07 15.73 -34.13
C SER A 152 19.02 16.91 -33.99
N ALA A 153 18.66 17.92 -33.20
CA ALA A 153 19.50 19.09 -32.95
C ALA A 153 20.82 18.71 -32.25
N VAL A 154 20.76 17.85 -31.24
CA VAL A 154 21.96 17.36 -30.52
C VAL A 154 22.85 16.54 -31.45
N SER A 155 22.27 15.68 -32.29
CA SER A 155 23.04 14.86 -33.24
C SER A 155 23.73 15.69 -34.33
N SER A 156 23.26 16.90 -34.63
CA SER A 156 23.83 17.78 -35.66
C SER A 156 25.05 18.59 -35.19
N GLN A 157 25.34 18.60 -33.89
CA GLN A 157 26.45 19.35 -33.27
C GLN A 157 27.68 18.49 -32.95
N LEU A 158 27.68 17.20 -33.32
CA LEU A 158 28.80 16.28 -33.16
C LEU A 158 29.50 16.04 -34.51
#